data_AF-J9CIF8-F1
#
_entry.id   AF-J9CIF8-F1
#
_cell.length_a   1.000
_cell.length_b   1.000
_cell.length_c   1.000
_cell.angle_alpha   90.00
_cell.angle_beta   90.00
_cell.angle_gamma   90.00
#
_symmetry.space_group_name_H-M   'P 1'
#
loop_
_entity.id
_entity.type
_entity.pdbx_description
1 polymer ?
#
loop_
_entity_poly.entity_id
_entity_poly.type
_entity_poly.pdbx_seq_one_letter_code
_entity_poly.pdbx_strand_id
1 'polypeptide(L)'
;MFLFMESRRITEIKGIREIDLLERLVQVWKESVRVSHHFLTDCDIEQLEPYVQIALREVEHLLVVFQGQHPLGFMGIQEDKIEMLFLAPECMGQGWGSRLVDEAVGPYGVTKVDVNEQNGQALRFYRQKGFQVYQRDAYDEQGNPFPILHMRREGAEQVLPRVTSLVDRHGGSSAVQPLDAVRVVPVVTDKKRYLDLLLLADEQESMIDRYLERGELFACFVAEGSAPIAVAVVTDEGEGVCELKNLAVAPEYQRKGLGRRMVDYLCRHYGRMFHTMRVGTGDSTLTTRFYQSCGFRYSHTIVGFFTDNYDHPIVEEGKVLQDMICFRKSL
;
A
#
# COMPACT_ATOMS: atom_id res chain seq x y z
N MET A 1 41.57 -10.19 28.17
CA MET A 1 40.59 -9.14 27.84
C MET A 1 39.40 -9.83 27.19
N PHE A 2 38.40 -10.21 27.99
CA PHE A 2 37.17 -10.81 27.46
C PHE A 2 36.40 -9.68 26.76
N LEU A 3 36.44 -9.63 25.43
CA LEU A 3 35.53 -8.81 24.65
C LEU A 3 34.12 -9.33 24.93
N PHE A 4 33.29 -8.52 25.58
CA PHE A 4 31.84 -8.74 25.62
C PHE A 4 31.35 -8.75 24.17
N MET A 5 31.12 -9.94 23.59
CA MET A 5 30.32 -10.03 22.37
C MET A 5 28.91 -9.64 22.76
N GLU A 6 28.45 -8.49 22.28
CA GLU A 6 27.09 -8.05 22.51
C GLU A 6 26.11 -9.12 21.98
N SER A 7 25.16 -9.51 22.84
CA SER A 7 24.14 -10.50 22.50
C SER A 7 23.18 -9.93 21.46
N ARG A 8 22.89 -10.72 20.43
CA ARG A 8 21.89 -10.36 19.43
C ARG A 8 20.47 -10.40 20.00
N ARG A 9 19.60 -9.50 19.55
CA ARG A 9 18.19 -9.39 20.00
C ARG A 9 17.25 -8.99 18.86
N ILE A 10 15.99 -9.40 18.93
CA ILE A 10 14.91 -8.91 18.07
C ILE A 10 14.24 -7.72 18.77
N THR A 11 13.90 -6.67 18.03
CA THR A 11 13.22 -5.49 18.57
C THR A 11 12.26 -4.93 17.53
N GLU A 12 11.01 -4.71 17.93
CA GLU A 12 10.02 -4.01 17.12
C GLU A 12 10.31 -2.50 17.15
N ILE A 13 10.39 -1.88 15.98
CA ILE A 13 10.60 -0.44 15.83
C ILE A 13 9.24 0.25 15.85
N LYS A 14 8.96 0.96 16.95
CA LYS A 14 7.70 1.68 17.16
C LYS A 14 7.86 3.16 16.86
N GLY A 15 6.82 3.75 16.28
CA GLY A 15 6.77 5.19 16.01
C GLY A 15 7.65 5.60 14.83
N ILE A 16 8.23 6.80 14.90
CA ILE A 16 9.02 7.38 13.82
C ILE A 16 10.29 6.54 13.61
N ARG A 17 10.50 6.08 12.37
CA ARG A 17 11.69 5.32 11.97
C ARG A 17 12.80 6.29 11.58
N GLU A 18 13.91 6.24 12.30
CA GLU A 18 15.06 7.10 12.04
C GLU A 18 15.68 6.80 10.67
N ILE A 19 16.12 7.86 9.98
CA ILE A 19 16.67 7.76 8.61
C ILE A 19 17.93 6.86 8.59
N ASP A 20 18.85 7.03 9.55
CA ASP A 20 20.07 6.20 9.65
C ASP A 20 19.75 4.70 9.83
N LEU A 21 18.70 4.37 10.58
CA LEU A 21 18.27 2.98 10.70
C LEU A 21 17.75 2.44 9.36
N LEU A 22 16.88 3.19 8.68
CA LEU A 22 16.32 2.79 7.38
C LEU A 22 17.43 2.58 6.34
N GLU A 23 18.40 3.50 6.25
CA GLU A 23 19.55 3.38 5.36
C GLU A 23 20.36 2.11 5.62
N ARG A 24 20.60 1.77 6.89
CA ARG A 24 21.30 0.53 7.26
C ARG A 24 20.49 -0.72 6.93
N LEU A 25 19.18 -0.70 7.11
CA LEU A 25 18.31 -1.82 6.74
C LEU A 25 18.27 -2.04 5.22
N VAL A 26 18.32 -0.97 4.42
CA VAL A 26 18.49 -1.07 2.97
C VAL A 26 19.82 -1.73 2.61
N GLN A 27 20.91 -1.43 3.32
CA GLN A 27 22.19 -2.11 3.10
C GLN A 27 22.10 -3.62 3.43
N VAL A 28 21.49 -3.96 4.57
CA VAL A 28 21.25 -5.37 4.94
C VAL A 28 20.43 -6.09 3.87
N TRP A 29 19.42 -5.42 3.29
CA TRP A 29 18.65 -5.96 2.17
C TRP A 29 19.54 -6.20 0.94
N LYS A 30 20.32 -5.21 0.49
CA LYS A 30 21.22 -5.35 -0.67
C LYS A 30 22.19 -6.52 -0.51
N GLU A 31 22.83 -6.63 0.66
CA GLU A 31 23.76 -7.71 0.98
C GLU A 31 23.06 -9.08 0.99
N SER A 32 21.86 -9.17 1.58
CA SER A 32 21.06 -10.39 1.60
C SER A 32 20.67 -10.82 0.18
N VAL A 33 20.22 -9.89 -0.66
CA VAL A 33 19.76 -10.15 -2.03
C VAL A 33 20.91 -10.65 -2.90
N ARG A 34 22.09 -10.01 -2.86
CA ARG A 34 23.27 -10.44 -3.63
C ARG A 34 23.70 -11.88 -3.35
N VAL A 35 23.48 -12.36 -2.14
CA VAL A 35 23.85 -13.72 -1.72
C VAL A 35 22.75 -14.76 -1.99
N SER A 36 21.48 -14.36 -2.00
CA SER A 36 20.35 -15.32 -2.05
C SER A 36 19.50 -15.26 -3.32
N HIS A 37 19.60 -14.16 -4.09
CA HIS A 37 18.82 -13.91 -5.29
C HIS A 37 19.76 -13.72 -6.49
N HIS A 38 20.57 -14.75 -6.80
CA HIS A 38 21.52 -14.73 -7.92
C HIS A 38 20.89 -14.51 -9.31
N PHE A 39 19.55 -14.48 -9.39
CA PHE A 39 18.81 -14.17 -10.60
C PHE A 39 18.61 -12.66 -10.83
N LEU A 40 18.87 -11.83 -9.82
CA LEU A 40 18.82 -10.36 -9.92
C LEU A 40 20.21 -9.81 -10.26
N THR A 41 20.25 -8.84 -11.17
CA THR A 41 21.45 -8.06 -11.50
C THR A 41 21.59 -6.87 -10.54
N ASP A 42 22.76 -6.23 -10.48
CA ASP A 42 22.93 -5.00 -9.69
C ASP A 42 21.99 -3.88 -10.16
N CYS A 43 21.68 -3.81 -11.46
CA CYS A 43 20.68 -2.86 -12.01
C CYS A 43 19.29 -3.13 -11.44
N ASP A 44 18.87 -4.40 -11.35
CA ASP A 44 17.58 -4.77 -10.77
C ASP A 44 17.52 -4.40 -9.27
N ILE A 45 18.63 -4.61 -8.55
CA ILE A 45 18.74 -4.23 -7.14
C ILE A 45 18.62 -2.70 -6.97
N GLU A 46 19.28 -1.91 -7.81
CA GLU A 46 19.18 -0.46 -7.78
C GLU A 46 17.75 0.03 -8.09
N GLN A 47 17.05 -0.63 -9.01
CA GLN A 47 15.66 -0.31 -9.33
C GLN A 47 14.67 -0.69 -8.23
N LEU A 48 14.96 -1.75 -7.46
CA LEU A 48 14.12 -2.21 -6.35
C LEU A 48 14.33 -1.42 -5.05
N GLU A 49 15.47 -0.76 -4.89
CA GLU A 49 15.83 -0.04 -3.66
C GLU A 49 14.79 1.00 -3.20
N PRO A 50 14.23 1.88 -4.07
CA PRO A 50 13.22 2.85 -3.64
C PRO A 50 11.98 2.18 -3.04
N TYR A 51 11.55 1.04 -3.59
CA TYR A 51 10.39 0.29 -3.08
C TYR A 51 10.67 -0.29 -1.69
N VAL A 52 11.89 -0.79 -1.46
CA VAL A 52 12.31 -1.31 -0.16
C VAL A 52 12.41 -0.19 0.88
N GLN A 53 12.88 1.00 0.49
CA GLN A 53 12.90 2.17 1.37
C GLN A 53 11.49 2.56 1.82
N ILE A 54 10.53 2.55 0.89
CA ILE A 54 9.12 2.82 1.17
C ILE A 54 8.54 1.73 2.08
N ALA A 55 8.72 0.45 1.73
CA ALA A 55 8.23 -0.67 2.53
C ALA A 55 8.79 -0.63 3.98
N LEU A 56 10.08 -0.35 4.15
CA LEU A 56 10.71 -0.18 5.45
C LEU A 56 10.16 1.00 6.25
N ARG A 57 9.60 2.02 5.61
CA ARG A 57 8.98 3.17 6.28
C ARG A 57 7.53 2.89 6.67
N GLU A 58 6.79 2.22 5.79
CA GLU A 58 5.32 2.13 5.87
C GLU A 58 4.79 0.83 6.48
N VAL A 59 5.56 -0.26 6.45
CA VAL A 59 5.08 -1.57 6.93
C VAL A 59 4.57 -1.50 8.37
N GLU A 60 3.43 -2.12 8.68
CA GLU A 60 2.76 -2.01 9.98
C GLU A 60 3.68 -2.36 11.15
N HIS A 61 4.29 -3.55 11.10
CA HIS A 61 5.27 -3.97 12.10
C HIS A 61 6.64 -4.20 11.47
N LEU A 62 7.66 -3.53 12.01
CA LEU A 62 9.05 -3.70 11.60
C LEU A 62 9.84 -4.30 12.76
N LEU A 63 10.20 -5.57 12.65
CA LEU A 63 11.06 -6.26 13.60
C LEU A 63 12.50 -6.24 13.09
N VAL A 64 13.45 -5.85 13.93
CA VAL A 64 14.87 -5.76 13.56
C VAL A 64 15.71 -6.62 14.50
N VAL A 65 16.63 -7.40 13.92
CA VAL A 65 17.67 -8.13 14.64
C VAL A 65 18.86 -7.20 14.82
N PHE A 66 19.24 -6.89 16.05
CA PHE A 66 20.42 -6.08 16.35
C PHE A 66 21.52 -6.92 16.99
N GLN A 67 22.77 -6.58 16.69
CA GLN A 67 23.93 -6.83 17.55
C GLN A 67 24.42 -5.47 18.08
N GLY A 68 24.16 -5.17 19.35
CA GLY A 68 24.37 -3.82 19.86
C GLY A 68 23.43 -2.81 19.22
N GLN A 69 24.01 -1.83 18.54
CA GLN A 69 23.33 -0.83 17.70
C GLN A 69 23.37 -1.16 16.20
N HIS A 70 24.01 -2.27 15.83
CA HIS A 70 24.17 -2.65 14.43
C HIS A 70 23.04 -3.58 13.98
N PRO A 71 22.19 -3.19 13.01
CA PRO A 71 21.14 -4.06 12.50
C PRO A 71 21.73 -5.14 11.59
N LEU A 72 21.31 -6.38 11.80
CA LEU A 72 21.78 -7.59 11.10
C LEU A 72 20.67 -8.31 10.32
N GLY A 73 19.46 -7.75 10.32
CA GLY A 73 18.31 -8.38 9.71
C GLY A 73 17.02 -7.71 10.12
N PHE A 74 15.98 -7.89 9.32
CA PHE A 74 14.67 -7.35 9.60
C PHE A 74 13.55 -8.20 9.02
N MET A 75 12.36 -7.98 9.56
CA MET A 75 11.11 -8.51 9.05
C MET A 75 10.06 -7.41 9.05
N GLY A 76 9.36 -7.28 7.92
CA GLY A 76 8.16 -6.47 7.80
C GLY A 76 6.92 -7.35 7.80
N ILE A 77 5.95 -7.00 8.64
CA ILE A 77 4.64 -7.65 8.71
C ILE A 77 3.58 -6.62 8.40
N GLN A 78 2.69 -6.96 7.46
CA GLN A 78 1.53 -6.17 7.09
C GLN A 78 0.30 -7.06 7.26
N GLU A 79 -0.67 -6.65 8.08
CA GLU A 79 -1.82 -7.49 8.44
C GLU A 79 -1.36 -8.87 8.96
N ASP A 80 -1.76 -9.97 8.29
CA ASP A 80 -1.38 -11.34 8.63
C ASP A 80 -0.28 -11.92 7.71
N LYS A 81 0.47 -11.06 7.02
CA LYS A 81 1.44 -11.44 5.98
C LYS A 81 2.85 -10.93 6.29
N ILE A 82 3.86 -11.78 6.05
CA ILE A 82 5.26 -11.35 5.98
C ILE A 82 5.48 -10.75 4.59
N GLU A 83 5.72 -9.44 4.52
CA GLU A 83 6.03 -8.73 3.26
C GLU A 83 7.53 -8.76 2.95
N MET A 84 8.37 -8.82 3.99
CA MET A 84 9.81 -8.84 3.81
C MET A 84 10.50 -9.54 4.97
N LEU A 85 11.49 -10.36 4.65
CA LEU A 85 12.40 -10.97 5.62
C LEU A 85 13.79 -11.05 4.99
N PHE A 86 14.73 -10.32 5.56
CA PHE A 86 16.11 -10.27 5.09
C PHE A 86 17.07 -10.33 6.27
N LEU A 87 18.18 -11.03 6.10
CA LEU A 87 19.23 -11.17 7.12
C LEU A 87 20.57 -10.87 6.46
N ALA A 88 21.45 -10.19 7.17
CA ALA A 88 22.84 -10.03 6.74
C ALA A 88 23.50 -11.42 6.58
N PRO A 89 24.42 -11.63 5.61
CA PRO A 89 25.05 -12.92 5.36
C PRO A 89 25.64 -13.60 6.60
N GLU A 90 26.26 -12.82 7.50
CA GLU A 90 26.84 -13.23 8.79
C GLU A 90 25.81 -13.60 9.87
N CYS A 91 24.52 -13.43 9.58
CA CYS A 91 23.39 -13.78 10.45
C CYS A 91 22.60 -14.98 9.89
N MET A 92 22.78 -15.29 8.59
CA MET A 92 22.13 -16.43 7.93
C MET A 92 22.61 -17.77 8.52
N GLY A 93 21.72 -18.77 8.51
CA GLY A 93 22.03 -20.11 9.01
C GLY A 93 22.15 -20.25 10.53
N GLN A 94 22.02 -19.17 11.29
CA GLN A 94 22.16 -19.15 12.76
C GLN A 94 20.82 -19.15 13.51
N GLY A 95 19.72 -19.45 12.82
CA GLY A 95 18.38 -19.56 13.42
C GLY A 95 17.62 -18.24 13.60
N TRP A 96 18.20 -17.07 13.24
CA TRP A 96 17.52 -15.78 13.39
C TRP A 96 16.28 -15.62 12.51
N GLY A 97 16.32 -16.10 11.27
CA GLY A 97 15.14 -16.11 10.40
C GLY A 97 14.02 -16.99 10.99
N SER A 98 14.40 -18.13 11.58
CA SER A 98 13.44 -18.99 12.26
C SER A 98 12.79 -18.29 13.45
N ARG A 99 13.57 -17.59 14.27
CA ARG A 99 13.04 -16.82 15.41
C ARG A 99 12.12 -15.69 14.95
N LEU A 100 12.51 -14.93 13.92
CA LEU A 100 11.65 -13.88 13.37
C LEU A 100 10.29 -14.43 12.91
N VAL A 101 10.28 -15.57 12.21
CA VAL A 101 9.01 -16.19 11.79
C VAL A 101 8.19 -16.70 12.98
N ASP A 102 8.83 -17.26 14.02
CA ASP A 102 8.12 -17.71 15.20
C ASP A 102 7.48 -16.53 15.97
N GLU A 103 8.21 -15.41 16.08
CA GLU A 103 7.69 -14.15 16.61
C GLU A 103 6.54 -13.60 15.76
N ALA A 104 6.64 -13.69 14.43
CA ALA A 104 5.60 -13.23 13.51
C ALA A 104 4.30 -14.03 13.64
N VAL A 105 4.40 -15.36 13.70
CA VAL A 105 3.21 -16.22 13.73
C VAL A 105 2.50 -16.17 15.08
N GLY A 106 3.23 -16.03 16.18
CA GLY A 106 2.64 -15.95 17.52
C GLY A 106 2.00 -14.58 17.77
N PRO A 107 2.76 -13.60 18.31
CA PRO A 107 2.27 -12.26 18.64
C PRO A 107 1.52 -11.51 17.53
N TYR A 108 1.94 -11.64 16.26
CA TYR A 108 1.37 -10.86 15.14
C TYR A 108 0.37 -11.65 14.30
N GLY A 109 0.12 -12.92 14.62
CA GLY A 109 -0.89 -13.73 13.94
C GLY A 109 -0.62 -13.97 12.45
N VAL A 110 0.65 -13.92 12.01
CA VAL A 110 0.99 -14.13 10.60
C VAL A 110 0.55 -15.52 10.13
N THR A 111 -0.15 -15.55 9.01
CA THR A 111 -0.54 -16.79 8.32
C THR A 111 -0.08 -16.86 6.87
N LYS A 112 0.39 -15.75 6.27
CA LYS A 112 0.73 -15.66 4.84
C LYS A 112 2.17 -15.19 4.59
N VAL A 113 2.71 -15.62 3.46
CA VAL A 113 3.97 -15.12 2.90
C VAL A 113 4.03 -15.39 1.41
N ASP A 114 4.63 -14.47 0.66
CA ASP A 114 4.90 -14.63 -0.76
C ASP A 114 6.39 -14.87 -0.97
N VAL A 115 6.71 -15.80 -1.87
CA VAL A 115 8.09 -16.21 -2.14
C VAL A 115 8.29 -16.30 -3.62
N ASN A 116 9.34 -15.66 -4.14
CA ASN A 116 9.77 -15.88 -5.51
C ASN A 116 10.13 -17.36 -5.73
N GLU A 117 9.54 -18.00 -6.74
CA GLU A 117 9.70 -19.43 -7.02
C GLU A 117 11.16 -19.83 -7.27
N GLN A 118 11.96 -18.93 -7.84
CA GLN A 118 13.38 -19.14 -8.11
C GLN A 118 14.21 -19.10 -6.81
N ASN A 119 13.69 -18.53 -5.73
CA ASN A 119 14.29 -18.58 -4.41
C ASN A 119 13.94 -19.91 -3.70
N GLY A 120 14.53 -21.00 -4.20
CA GLY A 120 14.33 -22.33 -3.64
C GLY A 120 14.79 -22.48 -2.17
N GLN A 121 15.67 -21.60 -1.69
CA GLN A 121 16.06 -21.56 -0.27
C GLN A 121 14.93 -21.04 0.61
N ALA A 122 14.33 -19.90 0.26
CA ALA A 122 13.20 -19.33 0.99
C ALA A 122 11.99 -20.27 0.96
N LEU A 123 11.70 -20.88 -0.21
CA LEU A 123 10.61 -21.85 -0.33
C LEU A 123 10.79 -23.04 0.64
N ARG A 124 12.00 -23.62 0.73
CA ARG A 124 12.29 -24.70 1.68
C ARG A 124 12.17 -24.24 3.13
N PHE A 125 12.66 -23.03 3.42
CA PHE A 125 12.60 -22.43 4.75
C PHE A 125 11.16 -22.25 5.23
N TYR A 126 10.29 -21.65 4.42
CA TYR A 126 8.89 -21.44 4.81
C TYR A 126 8.09 -22.74 4.90
N ARG A 127 8.38 -23.74 4.06
CA ARG A 127 7.81 -25.10 4.20
C ARG A 127 8.14 -25.74 5.54
N GLN A 128 9.39 -25.62 6.01
CA GLN A 128 9.79 -26.12 7.33
C GLN A 128 9.09 -25.38 8.47
N LYS A 129 8.68 -24.13 8.26
CA LYS A 129 7.88 -23.33 9.19
C LYS A 129 6.36 -23.61 9.11
N GLY A 130 5.94 -24.58 8.30
CA GLY A 130 4.55 -25.01 8.19
C GLY A 130 3.72 -24.25 7.15
N PHE A 131 4.34 -23.38 6.35
CA PHE A 131 3.65 -22.74 5.23
C PHE A 131 3.56 -23.69 4.02
N GLN A 132 2.42 -23.66 3.34
CA GLN A 132 2.11 -24.48 2.17
C GLN A 132 1.73 -23.57 1.01
N VAL A 133 2.22 -23.89 -0.18
CA VAL A 133 1.86 -23.17 -1.41
C VAL A 133 0.38 -23.43 -1.70
N TYR A 134 -0.41 -22.38 -1.92
CA TYR A 134 -1.81 -22.49 -2.32
C TYR A 134 -2.11 -21.81 -3.66
N GLN A 135 -1.25 -20.90 -4.11
CA GLN A 135 -1.37 -20.22 -5.40
C GLN A 135 0.02 -19.94 -5.97
N ARG A 136 0.10 -19.88 -7.31
CA ARG A 136 1.30 -19.49 -8.06
C ARG A 136 0.91 -18.51 -9.15
N ASP A 137 1.57 -17.38 -9.16
CA ASP A 137 1.45 -16.39 -10.23
C ASP A 137 2.66 -16.50 -11.16
N ALA A 138 2.42 -16.43 -12.47
CA ALA A 138 3.48 -16.62 -13.48
C ALA A 138 4.42 -15.41 -13.59
N TYR A 139 3.97 -14.26 -13.10
CA TYR A 139 4.66 -12.98 -13.12
C TYR A 139 4.64 -12.39 -11.72
N ASP A 140 5.59 -11.50 -11.42
CA ASP A 140 5.53 -10.71 -10.20
C ASP A 140 4.52 -9.54 -10.33
N GLU A 141 4.40 -8.75 -9.27
CA GLU A 141 3.49 -7.60 -9.21
C GLU A 141 3.83 -6.51 -10.24
N GLN A 142 5.05 -6.51 -10.81
CA GLN A 142 5.48 -5.59 -11.87
C GLN A 142 5.31 -6.19 -13.28
N GLY A 143 4.79 -7.41 -13.40
CA GLY A 143 4.63 -8.11 -14.67
C GLY A 143 5.92 -8.74 -15.21
N ASN A 144 7.00 -8.78 -14.42
CA ASN A 144 8.24 -9.43 -14.80
C ASN A 144 8.09 -10.96 -14.72
N PRO A 145 8.87 -11.74 -15.50
CA PRO A 145 8.80 -13.20 -15.51
C PRO A 145 9.50 -13.83 -14.30
N PHE A 146 9.14 -13.36 -13.10
CA PHE A 146 9.63 -13.80 -11.80
C PHE A 146 8.45 -14.42 -11.03
N PRO A 147 8.16 -15.72 -11.21
CA PRO A 147 6.96 -16.33 -10.66
C PRO A 147 6.91 -16.24 -9.13
N ILE A 148 5.74 -15.92 -8.59
CA ILE A 148 5.51 -15.79 -7.14
C ILE A 148 4.68 -16.98 -6.65
N LEU A 149 5.13 -17.57 -5.55
CA LEU A 149 4.40 -18.60 -4.81
C LEU A 149 3.77 -17.97 -3.58
N HIS A 150 2.43 -17.97 -3.54
CA HIS A 150 1.69 -17.57 -2.35
C HIS A 150 1.60 -18.76 -1.41
N MET A 151 2.05 -18.56 -0.19
CA MET A 151 2.10 -19.59 0.83
C MET A 151 1.27 -19.20 2.04
N ARG A 152 0.55 -20.17 2.60
CA ARG A 152 -0.26 -20.01 3.80
C ARG A 152 0.05 -21.09 4.83
N ARG A 153 -0.07 -20.78 6.10
CA ARG A 153 0.01 -21.74 7.20
C ARG A 153 -1.37 -21.94 7.82
N GLU A 154 -1.79 -23.18 7.99
CA GLU A 154 -3.03 -23.52 8.70
C GLU A 154 -2.75 -23.63 10.21
N GLY A 155 -3.40 -22.78 11.02
CA GLY A 155 -3.48 -22.88 12.48
C GLY A 155 -2.63 -21.90 13.31
N ALA A 156 -3.26 -20.81 13.75
CA ALA A 156 -3.74 -20.71 15.13
C ALA A 156 -5.25 -20.45 15.05
N GLU A 157 -6.09 -21.29 15.67
CA GLU A 157 -7.50 -20.96 15.84
C GLU A 157 -7.59 -19.58 16.51
N GLN A 158 -8.15 -18.60 15.81
CA GLN A 158 -8.76 -17.48 16.51
C GLN A 158 -9.85 -18.09 17.38
N VAL A 159 -9.68 -18.04 18.69
CA VAL A 159 -10.77 -18.27 19.64
C VAL A 159 -11.78 -17.16 19.40
N LEU A 160 -12.68 -17.37 18.44
CA LEU A 160 -13.89 -16.59 18.28
C LEU A 160 -14.65 -16.69 19.61
N PRO A 161 -15.03 -15.57 20.27
CA PRO A 161 -15.95 -15.64 21.38
C PRO A 161 -17.24 -16.28 20.87
N ARG A 162 -17.61 -17.42 21.48
CA ARG A 162 -18.88 -18.11 21.23
C ARG A 162 -20.03 -17.12 21.44
N VAL A 163 -20.62 -16.63 20.36
CA VAL A 163 -21.93 -15.99 20.42
C VAL A 163 -22.94 -17.12 20.59
N THR A 164 -23.36 -17.33 21.84
CA THR A 164 -24.59 -18.07 22.12
C THR A 164 -25.74 -17.38 21.42
N SER A 165 -26.41 -18.14 20.57
CA SER A 165 -27.67 -17.84 19.92
C SER A 165 -28.70 -17.26 20.89
N LEU A 166 -29.18 -16.05 20.59
CA LEU A 166 -30.51 -15.62 20.99
C LEU A 166 -31.22 -15.11 19.73
N VAL A 167 -32.05 -15.99 19.21
CA VAL A 167 -33.14 -15.64 18.31
C VAL A 167 -34.21 -14.98 19.18
N ASP A 168 -34.48 -13.70 18.99
CA ASP A 168 -35.85 -13.18 18.91
C ASP A 168 -35.90 -11.70 18.50
N ARG A 169 -36.48 -11.49 17.31
CA ARG A 169 -37.46 -10.46 16.91
C ARG A 169 -37.35 -9.04 17.51
N HIS A 170 -37.12 -8.06 16.64
CA HIS A 170 -38.13 -7.08 16.16
C HIS A 170 -37.44 -5.87 15.49
N GLY A 171 -37.96 -5.47 14.31
CA GLY A 171 -38.13 -4.06 13.95
C GLY A 171 -36.89 -3.27 13.52
N GLY A 172 -36.91 -2.77 12.27
CA GLY A 172 -35.80 -2.05 11.66
C GLY A 172 -35.36 -0.77 12.36
N SER A 173 -34.06 -0.51 12.28
CA SER A 173 -33.48 0.81 12.05
C SER A 173 -32.05 0.61 11.55
N SER A 174 -31.74 1.13 10.35
CA SER A 174 -30.38 1.15 9.79
C SER A 174 -29.51 2.04 10.67
N ALA A 175 -28.70 1.43 11.54
CA ALA A 175 -27.70 2.15 12.32
C ALA A 175 -26.52 2.50 11.40
N VAL A 176 -26.56 3.70 10.84
CA VAL A 176 -25.42 4.34 10.18
C VAL A 176 -24.34 4.53 11.25
N GLN A 177 -23.23 3.80 11.15
CA GLN A 177 -22.07 4.04 12.01
C GLN A 177 -21.55 5.46 11.78
N PRO A 178 -21.09 6.17 12.82
CA PRO A 178 -20.62 7.54 12.68
C PRO A 178 -19.42 7.60 11.72
N LEU A 179 -19.47 8.52 10.74
CA LEU A 179 -18.39 8.78 9.79
C LEU A 179 -17.07 9.19 10.47
N ASP A 180 -17.06 9.54 11.75
CA ASP A 180 -15.87 10.02 12.47
C ASP A 180 -14.75 8.96 12.55
N ALA A 181 -15.07 7.68 12.37
CA ALA A 181 -14.13 6.55 12.46
C ALA A 181 -13.53 6.08 11.11
N VAL A 182 -13.71 6.81 10.00
CA VAL A 182 -13.18 6.32 8.72
C VAL A 182 -11.65 6.28 8.69
N ARG A 183 -11.10 5.17 8.20
CA ARG A 183 -9.67 4.93 8.03
C ARG A 183 -9.30 5.07 6.56
N VAL A 184 -8.26 5.85 6.27
CA VAL A 184 -7.65 5.93 4.94
C VAL A 184 -6.35 5.15 4.99
N VAL A 185 -6.18 4.20 4.09
CA VAL A 185 -4.98 3.34 4.00
C VAL A 185 -4.42 3.39 2.58
N PRO A 186 -3.08 3.39 2.42
CA PRO A 186 -2.47 3.16 1.13
C PRO A 186 -2.76 1.73 0.66
N VAL A 187 -2.88 1.56 -0.64
CA VAL A 187 -3.03 0.28 -1.35
C VAL A 187 -1.79 0.11 -2.21
N VAL A 188 -0.93 -0.80 -1.77
CA VAL A 188 0.36 -1.06 -2.40
C VAL A 188 0.26 -2.10 -3.51
N THR A 189 -0.57 -3.11 -3.33
CA THR A 189 -0.70 -4.26 -4.23
C THR A 189 -2.14 -4.47 -4.66
N ASP A 190 -2.34 -5.19 -5.77
CA ASP A 190 -3.66 -5.54 -6.31
C ASP A 190 -4.59 -4.32 -6.41
N LYS A 191 -4.07 -3.21 -6.93
CA LYS A 191 -4.82 -1.94 -7.03
C LYS A 191 -6.10 -2.10 -7.86
N LYS A 192 -6.10 -3.02 -8.84
CA LYS A 192 -7.27 -3.34 -9.67
C LYS A 192 -8.42 -3.98 -8.90
N ARG A 193 -8.23 -4.50 -7.68
CA ARG A 193 -9.37 -4.91 -6.83
C ARG A 193 -10.32 -3.77 -6.48
N TYR A 194 -9.89 -2.52 -6.66
CA TYR A 194 -10.70 -1.32 -6.47
C TYR A 194 -11.28 -0.74 -7.77
N LEU A 195 -11.18 -1.46 -8.89
CA LEU A 195 -11.58 -0.97 -10.21
C LEU A 195 -13.04 -0.46 -10.21
N ASP A 196 -13.96 -1.14 -9.54
CA ASP A 196 -15.37 -0.71 -9.44
C ASP A 196 -15.53 0.71 -8.88
N LEU A 197 -14.70 1.11 -7.90
CA LEU A 197 -14.71 2.48 -7.38
C LEU A 197 -13.94 3.45 -8.26
N LEU A 198 -12.80 3.01 -8.83
CA LEU A 198 -11.99 3.84 -9.73
C LEU A 198 -12.80 4.29 -10.96
N LEU A 199 -13.61 3.38 -11.49
CA LEU A 199 -14.51 3.62 -12.63
C LEU A 199 -15.61 4.66 -12.34
N LEU A 200 -15.87 5.00 -11.08
CA LEU A 200 -16.82 6.06 -10.72
C LEU A 200 -16.27 7.47 -11.00
N ALA A 201 -14.94 7.62 -11.08
CA ALA A 201 -14.29 8.91 -11.35
C ALA A 201 -13.67 8.97 -12.76
N ASP A 202 -13.37 7.81 -13.35
CA ASP A 202 -12.79 7.70 -14.68
C ASP A 202 -13.42 6.51 -15.41
N GLU A 203 -14.31 6.76 -16.37
CA GLU A 203 -15.21 5.74 -16.93
C GLU A 203 -14.51 4.70 -17.83
N GLN A 204 -13.19 4.84 -18.07
CA GLN A 204 -12.43 3.96 -18.96
C GLN A 204 -11.23 3.31 -18.24
N GLU A 205 -11.23 1.98 -18.16
CA GLU A 205 -10.15 1.22 -17.50
C GLU A 205 -8.77 1.48 -18.13
N SER A 206 -8.68 1.56 -19.46
CA SER A 206 -7.40 1.82 -20.14
C SER A 206 -6.81 3.20 -19.79
N MET A 207 -7.63 4.17 -19.38
CA MET A 207 -7.15 5.46 -18.88
C MET A 207 -6.63 5.33 -17.45
N ILE A 208 -7.35 4.60 -16.60
CA ILE A 208 -6.92 4.24 -15.24
C ILE A 208 -5.54 3.56 -15.28
N ASP A 209 -5.34 2.60 -16.18
CA ASP A 209 -4.08 1.87 -16.33
C ASP A 209 -2.86 2.77 -16.58
N ARG A 210 -3.05 3.99 -17.14
CA ARG A 210 -1.95 4.94 -17.41
C ARG A 210 -1.37 5.57 -16.15
N TYR A 211 -2.14 5.61 -15.06
CA TYR A 211 -1.72 6.25 -13.81
C TYR A 211 -1.83 5.35 -12.58
N LEU A 212 -2.59 4.26 -12.61
CA LEU A 212 -2.83 3.43 -11.43
C LEU A 212 -1.54 2.77 -10.93
N GLU A 213 -0.72 2.26 -11.84
CA GLU A 213 0.50 1.55 -11.47
C GLU A 213 1.54 2.49 -10.85
N ARG A 214 1.85 3.58 -11.57
CA ARG A 214 2.81 4.60 -11.12
C ARG A 214 2.30 5.51 -9.99
N GLY A 215 1.00 5.49 -9.73
CA GLY A 215 0.34 6.32 -8.73
C GLY A 215 0.15 5.58 -7.42
N GLU A 216 0.12 6.32 -6.31
CA GLU A 216 -0.24 5.80 -5.00
C GLU A 216 -1.75 5.80 -4.85
N LEU A 217 -2.32 4.60 -4.69
CA LEU A 217 -3.75 4.43 -4.43
C LEU A 217 -4.00 4.46 -2.92
N PHE A 218 -5.03 5.19 -2.50
CA PHE A 218 -5.55 5.20 -1.14
C PHE A 218 -6.99 4.72 -1.15
N ALA A 219 -7.33 3.83 -0.22
CA ALA A 219 -8.70 3.36 -0.01
C ALA A 219 -9.20 3.79 1.37
N CYS A 220 -10.48 4.14 1.45
CA CYS A 220 -11.14 4.58 2.67
C CYS A 220 -12.18 3.55 3.12
N PHE A 221 -12.22 3.26 4.41
CA PHE A 221 -13.09 2.26 5.03
C PHE A 221 -13.83 2.83 6.23
N VAL A 222 -15.06 2.37 6.47
CA VAL A 222 -15.84 2.72 7.68
C VAL A 222 -15.44 1.91 8.90
N ALA A 223 -14.98 0.67 8.69
CA ALA A 223 -14.50 -0.23 9.72
C ALA A 223 -13.49 -1.22 9.12
N GLU A 224 -12.69 -1.85 9.97
CA GLU A 224 -11.78 -2.91 9.56
C GLU A 224 -12.54 -4.10 8.95
N GLY A 225 -12.06 -4.61 7.82
CA GLY A 225 -12.73 -5.67 7.05
C GLY A 225 -14.00 -5.26 6.30
N SER A 226 -14.40 -3.98 6.34
CA SER A 226 -15.54 -3.49 5.54
C SER A 226 -15.16 -3.27 4.07
N ALA A 227 -16.17 -3.15 3.19
CA ALA A 227 -15.94 -2.74 1.81
C ALA A 227 -15.39 -1.30 1.74
N PRO A 228 -14.55 -0.97 0.75
CA PRO A 228 -14.08 0.39 0.57
C PRO A 228 -15.25 1.31 0.20
N ILE A 229 -15.24 2.52 0.77
CA ILE A 229 -16.27 3.54 0.56
C ILE A 229 -15.77 4.76 -0.24
N ALA A 230 -14.45 4.87 -0.41
CA ALA A 230 -13.84 5.87 -1.28
C ALA A 230 -12.44 5.41 -1.71
N VAL A 231 -11.97 5.91 -2.85
CA VAL A 231 -10.60 5.73 -3.32
C VAL A 231 -10.04 7.04 -3.86
N ALA A 232 -8.72 7.15 -3.85
CA ALA A 232 -8.01 8.22 -4.53
C ALA A 232 -6.67 7.73 -5.07
N VAL A 233 -6.26 8.21 -6.24
CA VAL A 233 -4.93 7.92 -6.80
C VAL A 233 -4.17 9.22 -6.97
N VAL A 234 -2.95 9.29 -6.43
CA VAL A 234 -2.05 10.44 -6.55
C VAL A 234 -0.77 10.03 -7.28
N THR A 235 -0.36 10.79 -8.28
CA THR A 235 0.90 10.59 -9.00
C THR A 235 1.92 11.68 -8.67
N ASP A 236 3.20 11.33 -8.67
CA ASP A 236 4.29 12.29 -8.73
C ASP A 236 4.44 12.77 -10.19
N GLU A 237 4.31 14.08 -10.41
CA GLU A 237 4.46 14.71 -11.74
C GLU A 237 5.81 15.42 -11.89
N GLY A 238 6.72 15.21 -10.94
CA GLY A 238 8.05 15.81 -10.90
C GLY A 238 8.07 17.22 -10.33
N GLU A 239 9.28 17.75 -10.15
CA GLU A 239 9.53 19.14 -9.73
C GLU A 239 8.78 19.59 -8.46
N GLY A 240 8.54 18.67 -7.52
CA GLY A 240 7.81 18.98 -6.28
C GLY A 240 6.30 19.16 -6.48
N VAL A 241 5.74 18.64 -7.57
CA VAL A 241 4.30 18.63 -7.88
C VAL A 241 3.74 17.22 -7.88
N CYS A 242 2.68 16.99 -7.12
CA CYS A 242 1.85 15.78 -7.22
C CYS A 242 0.50 16.10 -7.87
N GLU A 243 -0.17 15.10 -8.44
CA GLU A 243 -1.49 15.25 -9.04
C GLU A 243 -2.47 14.19 -8.51
N LEU A 244 -3.63 14.64 -8.04
CA LEU A 244 -4.77 13.79 -7.72
C LEU A 244 -5.46 13.38 -9.04
N LYS A 245 -5.11 12.20 -9.56
CA LYS A 245 -5.61 11.67 -10.84
C LYS A 245 -7.01 11.08 -10.74
N ASN A 246 -7.33 10.45 -9.61
CA ASN A 246 -8.63 9.82 -9.37
C ASN A 246 -9.09 10.14 -7.96
N LEU A 247 -10.37 10.46 -7.78
CA LEU A 247 -11.03 10.59 -6.49
C LEU A 247 -12.49 10.15 -6.64
N ALA A 248 -12.84 9.02 -6.04
CA ALA A 248 -14.19 8.49 -6.07
C ALA A 248 -14.70 8.21 -4.66
N VAL A 249 -15.98 8.50 -4.43
CA VAL A 249 -16.72 8.12 -3.22
C VAL A 249 -17.92 7.29 -3.67
N ALA A 250 -18.11 6.13 -3.05
CA ALA A 250 -19.24 5.24 -3.34
C ALA A 250 -20.57 6.01 -3.24
N PRO A 251 -21.53 5.83 -4.18
CA PRO A 251 -22.72 6.68 -4.31
C PRO A 251 -23.51 6.89 -3.01
N GLU A 252 -23.68 5.83 -2.21
CA GLU A 252 -24.39 5.84 -0.94
C GLU A 252 -23.65 6.59 0.18
N TYR A 253 -22.39 6.95 -0.03
CA TYR A 253 -21.54 7.72 0.88
C TYR A 253 -21.23 9.14 0.39
N GLN A 254 -21.72 9.53 -0.80
CA GLN A 254 -21.53 10.87 -1.35
C GLN A 254 -22.28 11.95 -0.56
N ARG A 255 -21.84 13.21 -0.71
CA ARG A 255 -22.40 14.40 -0.03
C ARG A 255 -22.39 14.35 1.50
N LYS A 256 -21.62 13.43 2.08
CA LYS A 256 -21.39 13.30 3.54
C LYS A 256 -20.01 13.87 3.98
N GLY A 257 -19.36 14.64 3.12
CA GLY A 257 -18.06 15.27 3.40
C GLY A 257 -16.82 14.38 3.20
N LEU A 258 -16.99 13.11 2.80
CA LEU A 258 -15.87 12.17 2.63
C LEU A 258 -14.87 12.58 1.55
N GLY A 259 -15.33 13.07 0.40
CA GLY A 259 -14.43 13.56 -0.64
C GLY A 259 -13.50 14.66 -0.13
N ARG A 260 -14.03 15.60 0.67
CA ARG A 260 -13.22 16.65 1.29
C ARG A 260 -12.23 16.08 2.30
N ARG A 261 -12.64 15.10 3.10
CA ARG A 261 -11.76 14.43 4.06
C ARG A 261 -10.62 13.67 3.38
N MET A 262 -10.89 13.00 2.26
CA MET A 262 -9.87 12.37 1.42
C MET A 262 -8.87 13.41 0.91
N VAL A 263 -9.36 14.51 0.32
CA VAL A 263 -8.49 15.60 -0.16
C VAL A 263 -7.65 16.21 0.98
N ASP A 264 -8.26 16.49 2.12
CA ASP A 264 -7.54 17.05 3.28
C ASP A 264 -6.49 16.06 3.84
N TYR A 265 -6.80 14.77 3.88
CA TYR A 265 -5.85 13.73 4.24
C TYR A 265 -4.66 13.73 3.28
N LEU A 266 -4.91 13.69 1.97
CA LEU A 266 -3.86 13.64 0.95
C LEU A 266 -3.02 14.91 0.96
N CYS A 267 -3.61 16.10 1.11
CA CYS A 267 -2.84 17.34 1.24
C CYS A 267 -1.89 17.30 2.46
N ARG A 268 -2.33 16.78 3.61
CA ARG A 268 -1.47 16.65 4.79
C ARG A 268 -0.38 15.59 4.61
N HIS A 269 -0.74 14.45 3.99
CA HIS A 269 0.18 13.36 3.71
C HIS A 269 1.33 13.83 2.80
N TYR A 270 0.98 14.51 1.71
CA TYR A 270 1.94 14.95 0.69
C TYR A 270 2.63 16.28 0.96
N GLY A 271 2.14 17.11 1.89
CA GLY A 271 2.69 18.46 2.12
C GLY A 271 4.12 18.52 2.66
N ARG A 272 4.72 17.37 3.01
CA ARG A 272 6.16 17.29 3.33
C ARG A 272 7.03 16.93 2.12
N MET A 273 6.44 16.37 1.07
CA MET A 273 7.13 15.84 -0.11
C MET A 273 6.95 16.74 -1.33
N PHE A 274 5.80 17.37 -1.44
CA PHE A 274 5.42 18.21 -2.57
C PHE A 274 5.04 19.60 -2.08
N HIS A 275 5.38 20.63 -2.84
CA HIS A 275 4.93 21.99 -2.55
C HIS A 275 3.57 22.30 -3.20
N THR A 276 3.15 21.51 -4.20
CA THR A 276 1.89 21.70 -4.92
C THR A 276 1.18 20.38 -5.19
N MET A 277 -0.13 20.37 -5.01
CA MET A 277 -1.04 19.35 -5.53
C MET A 277 -1.87 19.92 -6.69
N ARG A 278 -1.97 19.17 -7.78
CA ARG A 278 -2.83 19.45 -8.94
C ARG A 278 -4.02 18.51 -8.99
N VAL A 279 -5.05 18.92 -9.72
CA VAL A 279 -6.16 18.04 -10.12
C VAL A 279 -6.69 18.49 -11.49
N GLY A 280 -6.97 17.53 -12.36
CA GLY A 280 -7.71 17.75 -13.59
C GLY A 280 -9.15 17.26 -13.44
N THR A 281 -10.12 18.02 -13.95
CA THR A 281 -11.53 17.63 -13.88
C THR A 281 -12.31 18.15 -15.09
N GLY A 282 -13.47 17.55 -15.35
CA GLY A 282 -14.44 18.05 -16.32
C GLY A 282 -14.96 19.43 -15.96
N ASP A 283 -15.42 20.19 -16.97
CA ASP A 283 -16.10 21.47 -16.76
C ASP A 283 -17.55 21.28 -16.28
N SER A 284 -17.70 20.78 -15.04
CA SER A 284 -18.99 20.68 -14.36
C SER A 284 -19.05 21.60 -13.14
N THR A 285 -20.23 22.13 -12.85
CA THR A 285 -20.38 23.10 -11.74
C THR A 285 -20.15 22.42 -10.40
N LEU A 286 -20.47 21.13 -10.29
CA LEU A 286 -20.32 20.35 -9.06
C LEU A 286 -18.85 20.05 -8.73
N THR A 287 -18.08 19.52 -9.68
CA THR A 287 -16.67 19.15 -9.45
C THR A 287 -15.78 20.38 -9.27
N THR A 288 -15.95 21.41 -10.10
CA THR A 288 -15.20 22.66 -9.99
C THR A 288 -15.41 23.34 -8.63
N ARG A 289 -16.67 23.45 -8.16
CA ARG A 289 -16.97 24.01 -6.82
C ARG A 289 -16.45 23.13 -5.69
N PHE A 290 -16.47 21.81 -5.86
CA PHE A 290 -15.91 20.89 -4.87
C PHE A 290 -14.41 21.17 -4.65
N TYR A 291 -13.59 21.18 -5.70
CA TYR A 291 -12.14 21.42 -5.55
C TYR A 291 -11.85 22.84 -5.06
N GLN A 292 -12.59 23.85 -5.53
CA GLN A 292 -12.49 25.21 -4.98
C GLN A 292 -12.79 25.27 -3.49
N SER A 293 -13.80 24.55 -3.01
CA SER A 293 -14.12 24.47 -1.59
C SER A 293 -13.03 23.77 -0.78
N CYS A 294 -12.27 22.86 -1.40
CA CYS A 294 -11.09 22.22 -0.81
C CYS A 294 -9.84 23.12 -0.82
N GLY A 295 -9.94 24.35 -1.32
CA GLY A 295 -8.85 25.33 -1.36
C GLY A 295 -8.01 25.29 -2.63
N PHE A 296 -8.40 24.50 -3.63
CA PHE A 296 -7.76 24.54 -4.93
C PHE A 296 -8.16 25.80 -5.70
N ARG A 297 -7.24 26.32 -6.52
CA ARG A 297 -7.46 27.47 -7.38
C ARG A 297 -7.28 27.05 -8.82
N TYR A 298 -8.06 27.65 -9.71
CA TYR A 298 -7.89 27.47 -11.15
C TYR A 298 -6.43 27.72 -11.55
N SER A 299 -5.89 26.87 -12.42
CA SER A 299 -4.54 27.01 -12.97
C SER A 299 -4.56 27.27 -14.47
N HIS A 300 -5.12 26.35 -15.25
CA HIS A 300 -5.16 26.39 -16.71
C HIS A 300 -6.18 25.39 -17.23
N THR A 301 -6.44 25.42 -18.54
CA THR A 301 -7.27 24.45 -19.25
C THR A 301 -6.43 23.68 -20.25
N ILE A 302 -6.60 22.36 -20.32
CA ILE A 302 -6.04 21.51 -21.36
C ILE A 302 -7.12 21.30 -22.42
N VAL A 303 -6.93 21.92 -23.58
CA VAL A 303 -7.88 21.89 -24.69
C VAL A 303 -7.90 20.49 -25.31
N GLY A 304 -9.10 19.96 -25.57
CA GLY A 304 -9.29 18.66 -26.25
C GLY A 304 -8.92 17.42 -25.42
N PHE A 305 -8.65 17.57 -24.12
CA PHE A 305 -8.22 16.44 -23.29
C PHE A 305 -9.15 15.23 -23.38
N PHE A 306 -10.47 15.42 -23.27
CA PHE A 306 -11.41 14.30 -23.26
C PHE A 306 -11.60 13.70 -24.66
N THR A 307 -11.54 14.51 -25.71
CA THR A 307 -11.66 14.02 -27.10
C THR A 307 -10.43 13.25 -27.55
N ASP A 308 -9.26 13.59 -27.01
CA ASP A 308 -7.98 13.03 -27.46
C ASP A 308 -7.57 11.78 -26.68
N ASN A 309 -8.14 11.57 -25.49
CA ASN A 309 -7.72 10.50 -24.57
C ASN A 309 -8.75 9.39 -24.35
N TYR A 310 -10.02 9.60 -24.69
CA TYR A 310 -11.08 8.61 -24.49
C TYR A 310 -11.62 8.09 -25.83
N ASP A 311 -12.01 6.81 -25.87
CA ASP A 311 -12.56 6.19 -27.09
C ASP A 311 -14.06 6.45 -27.30
N HIS A 312 -14.70 7.10 -26.33
CA HIS A 312 -16.10 7.52 -26.38
C HIS A 312 -16.27 8.90 -25.73
N PRO A 313 -17.35 9.64 -26.05
CA PRO A 313 -17.63 10.93 -25.43
C PRO A 313 -17.90 10.79 -23.93
N ILE A 314 -17.14 11.53 -23.11
CA ILE A 314 -17.39 11.64 -21.67
C ILE A 314 -18.50 12.67 -21.44
N VAL A 315 -19.53 12.29 -20.70
CA VAL A 315 -20.72 13.12 -20.47
C VAL A 315 -20.92 13.39 -18.99
N GLU A 316 -20.87 14.66 -18.61
CA GLU A 316 -21.12 15.10 -17.23
C GLU A 316 -22.22 16.17 -17.22
N GLU A 317 -23.23 16.02 -16.34
CA GLU A 317 -24.41 16.91 -16.28
C GLU A 317 -25.12 17.11 -17.64
N GLY A 318 -25.08 16.10 -18.53
CA GLY A 318 -25.68 16.15 -19.86
C GLY A 318 -24.87 16.94 -20.90
N LYS A 319 -23.65 17.35 -20.57
CA LYS A 319 -22.72 18.01 -21.48
C LYS A 319 -21.60 17.05 -21.87
N VAL A 320 -21.27 17.00 -23.15
CA VAL A 320 -20.07 16.31 -23.63
C VAL A 320 -18.86 17.14 -23.24
N LEU A 321 -17.96 16.55 -22.46
CA LEU A 321 -16.71 17.19 -22.07
C LEU A 321 -15.73 17.20 -23.26
N GLN A 322 -15.04 18.32 -23.45
CA GLN A 322 -14.01 18.49 -24.47
C GLN A 322 -12.67 18.79 -23.80
N ASP A 323 -12.65 19.83 -22.99
CA ASP A 323 -11.46 20.32 -22.31
C ASP A 323 -11.40 19.84 -20.86
N MET A 324 -10.19 19.70 -20.31
CA MET A 324 -9.97 19.45 -18.89
C MET A 324 -9.56 20.72 -18.17
N ILE A 325 -10.27 21.06 -17.09
CA ILE A 325 -9.94 22.20 -16.24
C ILE A 325 -8.99 21.73 -15.14
N CYS A 326 -7.80 22.34 -15.10
CA CYS A 326 -6.77 22.04 -14.12
C CYS A 326 -6.81 23.03 -12.97
N PHE A 327 -6.84 22.52 -11.74
CA PHE A 327 -6.68 23.28 -10.53
C PHE A 327 -5.37 22.93 -9.82
N ARG A 328 -4.91 23.83 -8.95
CA ARG A 328 -3.74 23.63 -8.09
C ARG A 328 -3.96 24.15 -6.68
N LYS A 329 -3.28 23.55 -5.71
CA LYS A 329 -3.24 23.97 -4.32
C LYS A 329 -1.81 23.86 -3.80
N SER A 330 -1.32 24.91 -3.14
CA SER A 330 -0.07 24.85 -2.38
C SER A 330 -0.29 23.99 -1.14
N LEU A 331 0.63 23.06 -0.89
CA LEU A 331 0.55 22.12 0.24
C LEU A 331 1.25 22.64 1.50
#